data_AF-A0A7S4PBE8-F1
#
_entry.id   AF-A0A7S4PBE8-F1
#
_cell.length_a   1.000
_cell.length_b   1.000
_cell.length_c   1.000
_cell.angle_alpha   90.00
_cell.angle_beta   90.00
_cell.angle_gamma   90.00
#
_symmetry.space_group_name_H-M   'P 1'
#
loop_
_entity.id
_entity.type
_entity.pdbx_description
1 polymer ?
#
loop_
_entity_poly.entity_id
_entity_poly.type
_entity_poly.pdbx_seq_one_letter_code
_entity_poly.pdbx_strand_id
1 'polypeptide(L)'
;FFPICRDLLQYSDSNLRTSLMVLVNSIIQSQPSFELRITTRKEFFDLGILNTLQVIDAATLKEENRFLSRQLQVFQDSWDADHATQEENYEKTDLDLWSLESVAAKVIKKFQIMEKDGPLLLLFQQLLLLAGENNADLCEKKCNLFSSLVSEVSAVKYTDDLDSVRDSTRKIIASAPPASISAPVASSASASPSPSPSSS
;
A
#
# COMPACT_ATOMS: atom_id res chain seq x y z
N PHE A 1 1.83 19.40 -4.88
CA PHE A 1 1.24 20.26 -3.81
C PHE A 1 2.21 20.67 -2.69
N PHE A 2 3.54 20.60 -2.90
CA PHE A 2 4.54 20.81 -1.83
C PHE A 2 4.45 22.17 -1.10
N PRO A 3 4.27 23.32 -1.79
CA PRO A 3 4.17 24.60 -1.09
C PRO A 3 3.01 24.65 -0.09
N ILE A 4 1.87 24.03 -0.42
CA ILE A 4 0.69 23.98 0.46
C ILE A 4 1.01 23.21 1.74
N CYS A 5 1.61 22.01 1.62
CA CYS A 5 1.98 21.18 2.78
C CYS A 5 3.03 21.87 3.68
N ARG A 6 4.02 22.54 3.06
CA ARG A 6 5.05 23.30 3.75
C ARG A 6 4.45 24.49 4.51
N ASP A 7 3.61 25.26 3.83
CA ASP A 7 3.04 26.50 4.36
C ASP A 7 2.04 26.21 5.49
N LEU A 8 1.27 25.12 5.40
CA LEU A 8 0.42 24.62 6.50
C LEU A 8 1.22 24.38 7.78
N LEU A 9 2.44 23.84 7.66
CA LEU A 9 3.31 23.54 8.79
C LEU A 9 4.04 24.79 9.32
N GLN A 10 4.54 25.64 8.43
CA GLN A 10 5.43 26.75 8.78
C GLN A 10 4.71 27.98 9.33
N TYR A 11 3.51 28.30 8.83
CA TYR A 11 2.80 29.49 9.28
C TYR A 11 2.08 29.22 10.61
N SER A 12 2.22 30.13 11.56
CA SER A 12 1.48 30.13 12.83
C SER A 12 0.12 30.84 12.75
N ASP A 13 -0.15 31.55 11.64
CA ASP A 13 -1.43 32.23 11.46
C ASP A 13 -2.55 31.20 11.21
N SER A 14 -3.45 31.11 12.18
CA SER A 14 -4.58 30.18 12.15
C SER A 14 -5.57 30.47 11.01
N ASN A 15 -5.70 31.72 10.55
CA ASN A 15 -6.54 32.05 9.40
C ASN A 15 -5.93 31.52 8.10
N LEU A 16 -4.62 31.70 7.93
CA LEU A 16 -3.90 31.19 6.77
C LEU A 16 -3.91 29.65 6.74
N ARG A 17 -3.70 28.99 7.89
CA ARG A 17 -3.86 27.52 8.01
C ARG A 17 -5.27 27.08 7.63
N THR A 18 -6.29 27.79 8.09
CA THR A 18 -7.69 27.50 7.75
C THR A 18 -7.91 27.63 6.24
N SER A 19 -7.46 28.71 5.61
CA SER A 19 -7.58 28.91 4.16
C SER A 19 -6.84 27.85 3.35
N LEU A 20 -5.65 27.44 3.79
CA LEU A 20 -4.89 26.37 3.15
C LEU A 20 -5.60 25.02 3.29
N MET A 21 -6.20 24.72 4.45
CA MET A 21 -7.01 23.51 4.64
C MET A 21 -8.28 23.54 3.79
N VAL A 22 -8.97 24.69 3.67
CA VAL A 22 -10.09 24.86 2.75
C VAL A 22 -9.65 24.56 1.31
N LEU A 23 -8.47 25.04 0.91
CA LEU A 23 -7.93 24.80 -0.43
C LEU A 23 -7.65 23.30 -0.66
N VAL A 24 -7.02 22.62 0.30
CA VAL A 24 -6.79 21.16 0.24
C VAL A 24 -8.11 20.41 0.09
N ASN A 25 -9.08 20.68 0.96
CA ASN A 25 -10.41 20.06 0.90
C ASN A 25 -11.09 20.32 -0.45
N SER A 26 -11.01 21.54 -0.96
CA SER A 26 -11.60 21.93 -2.24
C SER A 26 -10.95 21.19 -3.41
N ILE A 27 -9.61 21.09 -3.45
CA ILE A 27 -8.87 20.38 -4.51
C ILE A 27 -9.25 18.89 -4.54
N ILE A 28 -9.38 18.26 -3.36
CA ILE A 28 -9.74 16.84 -3.27
C ILE A 28 -11.21 16.65 -3.66
N GLN A 29 -12.12 17.44 -3.08
CA GLN A 29 -13.56 17.27 -3.31
C GLN A 29 -14.01 17.67 -4.72
N SER A 30 -13.25 18.53 -5.42
CA SER A 30 -13.55 18.91 -6.79
C SER A 30 -13.24 17.83 -7.83
N GLN A 31 -12.57 16.73 -7.46
CA GLN A 31 -12.21 15.70 -8.44
C GLN A 31 -13.46 14.95 -8.95
N PRO A 32 -13.52 14.65 -10.26
CA PRO A 32 -14.74 14.15 -10.89
C PRO A 32 -15.00 12.66 -10.62
N SER A 33 -13.99 11.90 -10.19
CA SER A 33 -14.13 10.47 -9.89
C SER A 33 -13.48 10.09 -8.57
N PHE A 34 -13.91 8.96 -8.01
CA PHE A 34 -13.35 8.37 -6.79
C PHE A 34 -11.85 8.08 -6.94
N GLU A 35 -11.43 7.51 -8.07
CA GLU A 35 -10.04 7.16 -8.36
C GLU A 35 -9.12 8.39 -8.38
N LEU A 36 -9.63 9.49 -8.94
CA LEU A 36 -8.91 10.77 -8.97
C LEU A 36 -8.86 11.41 -7.58
N ARG A 37 -9.93 11.30 -6.77
CA ARG A 37 -9.90 11.72 -5.35
C ARG A 37 -8.83 10.99 -4.56
N ILE A 38 -8.79 9.65 -4.65
CA ILE A 38 -7.80 8.83 -3.97
C ILE A 38 -6.38 9.17 -4.45
N THR A 39 -6.18 9.30 -5.76
CA THR A 39 -4.86 9.64 -6.32
C THR A 39 -4.38 11.01 -5.86
N THR A 40 -5.24 12.03 -5.95
CA THR A 40 -4.94 13.39 -5.49
C THR A 40 -4.59 13.41 -4.01
N ARG A 41 -5.36 12.70 -3.18
CA ARG A 41 -5.09 12.62 -1.74
C ARG A 41 -3.79 11.88 -1.44
N LYS A 42 -3.49 10.82 -2.19
CA LYS A 42 -2.20 10.12 -2.10
C LYS A 42 -1.03 11.06 -2.39
N GLU A 43 -1.13 11.94 -3.39
CA GLU A 43 -0.08 12.92 -3.64
C GLU A 43 0.16 13.85 -2.44
N PHE A 44 -0.90 14.25 -1.73
CA PHE A 44 -0.75 15.02 -0.48
C PHE A 44 -0.09 14.17 0.63
N PHE A 45 -0.44 12.88 0.74
CA PHE A 45 0.18 11.96 1.71
C PHE A 45 1.67 11.75 1.43
N ASP A 46 2.04 11.54 0.17
CA ASP A 46 3.44 11.38 -0.27
C ASP A 46 4.26 12.64 0.04
N LEU A 47 3.60 13.81 0.11
CA LEU A 47 4.21 15.09 0.50
C LEU A 47 4.18 15.35 2.01
N GLY A 48 3.75 14.38 2.82
CA GLY A 48 3.78 14.46 4.27
C GLY A 48 2.67 15.27 4.91
N ILE A 49 1.52 15.46 4.24
CA ILE A 49 0.40 16.21 4.83
C ILE A 49 -0.07 15.59 6.15
N LEU A 50 0.04 14.27 6.32
CA LEU A 50 -0.39 13.58 7.56
C LEU A 50 0.34 14.11 8.79
N ASN A 51 1.66 14.22 8.71
CA ASN A 51 2.48 14.78 9.79
C ASN A 51 2.09 16.24 10.06
N THR A 52 1.80 16.99 9.00
CA THR A 52 1.33 18.37 9.11
C THR A 52 -0.02 18.45 9.83
N LEU A 53 -0.98 17.57 9.50
CA LEU A 53 -2.30 17.55 10.13
C LEU A 53 -2.23 17.17 11.61
N GLN A 54 -1.38 16.21 11.98
CA GLN A 54 -1.16 15.85 13.39
C GLN A 54 -0.59 17.02 14.22
N VAL A 55 0.40 17.73 13.68
CA VAL A 55 1.00 18.92 14.32
C VAL A 55 -0.03 20.04 14.43
N ILE A 56 -0.83 20.26 13.38
CA ILE A 56 -1.89 21.27 13.40
C ILE A 56 -2.95 20.89 14.42
N ASP A 57 -3.44 19.65 14.45
CA ASP A 57 -4.49 19.20 15.37
C ASP A 57 -4.10 19.45 16.84
N ALA A 58 -2.87 19.06 17.20
CA ALA A 58 -2.28 19.32 18.51
C ALA A 58 -2.14 20.82 18.85
N ALA A 59 -1.93 21.68 17.85
CA ALA A 59 -1.90 23.13 18.01
C ALA A 59 -3.31 23.74 18.11
N THR A 60 -4.28 23.26 17.34
CA THR A 60 -5.68 23.71 17.40
C THR A 60 -6.34 23.43 18.74
N LEU A 61 -5.99 22.33 19.40
CA LEU A 61 -6.42 22.04 20.77
C LEU A 61 -6.00 23.13 21.77
N LYS A 62 -4.94 23.89 21.44
CA LYS A 62 -4.46 25.02 22.27
C LYS A 62 -5.03 26.36 21.84
N GLU A 63 -5.34 26.55 20.56
CA GLU A 63 -5.78 27.83 19.99
C GLU A 63 -7.31 28.01 19.93
N GLU A 64 -8.11 26.97 20.25
CA GLU A 64 -9.59 26.96 20.16
C GLU A 64 -10.17 27.43 18.80
N ASN A 65 -9.40 27.32 17.71
CA ASN A 65 -9.87 27.74 16.39
C ASN A 65 -10.88 26.74 15.80
N ARG A 66 -12.17 27.03 16.01
CA ARG A 66 -13.30 26.22 15.53
C ARG A 66 -13.33 26.05 14.00
N PHE A 67 -12.88 27.04 13.23
CA PHE A 67 -12.92 26.94 11.77
C PHE A 67 -11.88 25.95 11.26
N LEU A 68 -10.66 26.00 11.80
CA LEU A 68 -9.59 25.06 11.47
C LEU A 68 -9.97 23.63 11.89
N SER A 69 -10.48 23.45 13.11
CA SER A 69 -10.99 22.15 13.57
C SER A 69 -12.09 21.61 12.66
N ARG A 70 -13.00 22.48 12.18
CA ARG A 70 -14.04 22.07 11.24
C ARG A 70 -13.44 21.61 9.90
N GLN A 71 -12.40 22.26 9.40
CA GLN A 71 -11.76 21.85 8.14
C GLN A 71 -10.97 20.55 8.27
N LEU A 72 -10.34 20.29 9.43
CA LEU A 72 -9.74 19.00 9.75
C LEU A 72 -10.81 17.89 9.77
N GLN A 73 -11.95 18.16 10.39
CA GLN A 73 -13.08 17.22 10.41
C GLN A 73 -13.62 16.95 9.00
N VAL A 74 -13.77 17.98 8.16
CA VAL A 74 -14.22 17.80 6.76
C VAL A 74 -13.24 16.93 5.96
N PHE A 75 -11.93 17.09 6.21
CA PHE A 75 -10.92 16.23 5.59
C PHE A 75 -11.10 14.77 6.04
N GLN A 76 -11.30 14.54 7.34
CA GLN A 76 -11.53 13.23 7.93
C GLN A 76 -12.80 12.55 7.38
N ASP A 77 -13.93 13.24 7.47
CA ASP A 77 -15.23 12.72 7.02
C ASP A 77 -15.18 12.34 5.53
N SER A 78 -14.50 13.15 4.71
CA SER A 78 -14.31 12.86 3.29
C SER A 78 -13.41 11.66 3.04
N TRP A 79 -12.40 11.42 3.87
CA TRP A 79 -11.56 10.22 3.78
C TRP A 79 -12.36 8.97 4.13
N ASP A 80 -13.07 8.99 5.25
CA ASP A 80 -13.82 7.84 5.74
C ASP A 80 -14.91 7.41 4.72
N ALA A 81 -15.57 8.39 4.08
CA ALA A 81 -16.51 8.13 2.99
C ALA A 81 -15.85 7.47 1.77
N ASP A 82 -14.66 7.93 1.38
CA ASP A 82 -13.91 7.33 0.28
C ASP A 82 -13.44 5.91 0.65
N HIS A 83 -12.99 5.68 1.89
CA HIS A 83 -12.60 4.34 2.35
C HIS A 83 -13.78 3.37 2.36
N ALA A 84 -14.95 3.79 2.84
CA ALA A 84 -16.17 2.98 2.77
C ALA A 84 -16.56 2.64 1.33
N THR A 85 -16.42 3.60 0.42
CA THR A 85 -16.62 3.37 -1.03
C THR A 85 -15.62 2.36 -1.58
N GLN A 86 -14.37 2.39 -1.12
CA GLN A 86 -13.34 1.43 -1.51
C GLN A 86 -13.67 0.01 -1.02
N GLU A 87 -14.08 -0.14 0.24
CA GLU A 87 -14.53 -1.42 0.82
C GLU A 87 -15.72 -1.99 0.03
N GLU A 88 -16.74 -1.17 -0.24
CA GLU A 88 -17.91 -1.57 -1.03
C GLU A 88 -17.51 -1.99 -2.46
N ASN A 89 -16.56 -1.31 -3.08
CA ASN A 89 -16.04 -1.68 -4.40
C ASN A 89 -15.29 -3.02 -4.37
N TYR A 90 -14.60 -3.36 -3.28
CA TYR A 90 -13.99 -4.69 -3.13
C TYR A 90 -15.06 -5.77 -3.00
N GLU A 91 -16.10 -5.55 -2.20
CA GLU A 91 -17.21 -6.51 -2.03
C GLU A 91 -17.99 -6.74 -3.33
N LYS A 92 -18.22 -5.69 -4.13
CA LYS A 92 -18.90 -5.77 -5.43
C LYS A 92 -18.04 -6.37 -6.54
N THR A 93 -16.73 -6.51 -6.34
CA THR A 93 -15.88 -7.11 -7.35
C THR A 93 -16.17 -8.60 -7.39
N ASP A 94 -17.05 -9.00 -8.31
CA ASP A 94 -17.39 -10.40 -8.61
C ASP A 94 -16.15 -11.11 -9.17
N LEU A 95 -15.26 -11.53 -8.28
CA LEU A 95 -14.10 -12.34 -8.57
C LEU A 95 -14.54 -13.79 -8.42
N ASP A 96 -14.48 -14.53 -9.51
CA ASP A 96 -14.52 -15.98 -9.42
C ASP A 96 -13.21 -16.46 -8.80
N LEU A 97 -13.19 -16.49 -7.46
CA LEU A 97 -12.03 -16.90 -6.66
C LEU A 97 -11.68 -18.38 -6.86
N TRP A 98 -12.52 -19.15 -7.55
CA TRP A 98 -12.28 -20.55 -7.88
C TRP A 98 -11.38 -20.74 -9.10
N SER A 99 -11.17 -19.69 -9.90
CA SER A 99 -10.28 -19.72 -11.07
C SER A 99 -9.13 -18.71 -10.94
N LEU A 100 -7.93 -19.23 -10.66
CA LEU A 100 -6.72 -18.41 -10.61
C LEU A 100 -6.48 -17.65 -11.92
N GLU A 101 -6.82 -18.26 -13.06
CA GLU A 101 -6.69 -17.64 -14.38
C GLU A 101 -7.64 -16.45 -14.55
N SER A 102 -8.90 -16.57 -14.08
CA SER A 102 -9.90 -15.49 -14.08
C SER A 102 -9.46 -14.32 -13.19
N VAL A 103 -8.95 -14.63 -12.00
CA VAL A 103 -8.41 -13.64 -11.06
C VAL A 103 -7.19 -12.93 -11.66
N ALA A 104 -6.23 -13.68 -12.19
CA ALA A 104 -5.02 -13.13 -12.79
C ALA A 104 -5.33 -12.24 -14.01
N ALA A 105 -6.23 -12.68 -14.89
CA ALA A 105 -6.66 -11.90 -16.05
C ALA A 105 -7.33 -10.57 -15.64
N LYS A 106 -8.18 -10.58 -14.61
CA LYS A 106 -8.80 -9.37 -14.07
C LYS A 106 -7.77 -8.42 -13.44
N VAL A 107 -6.82 -8.94 -12.68
CA VAL A 107 -5.74 -8.15 -12.06
C VAL A 107 -4.86 -7.52 -13.15
N ILE A 108 -4.38 -8.30 -14.11
CA ILE A 108 -3.54 -7.81 -15.22
C ILE A 108 -4.28 -6.73 -16.01
N LYS A 109 -5.55 -6.97 -16.37
CA LYS A 109 -6.36 -5.99 -17.08
C LYS A 109 -6.50 -4.69 -16.30
N LYS A 110 -6.71 -4.76 -14.99
CA LYS A 110 -6.85 -3.57 -14.13
C LYS A 110 -5.54 -2.77 -14.04
N PHE A 111 -4.39 -3.44 -13.98
CA PHE A 111 -3.09 -2.77 -13.90
C PHE A 111 -2.58 -2.21 -15.24
N GLN A 112 -2.90 -2.88 -16.36
CA GLN A 112 -2.64 -2.37 -17.71
C GLN A 112 -3.40 -1.07 -17.97
N ILE A 113 -4.66 -1.00 -17.54
CA ILE A 113 -5.48 0.22 -17.64
C ILE A 113 -4.89 1.37 -16.81
N MET A 114 -4.16 1.07 -15.73
CA MET A 114 -3.55 2.06 -14.85
C MET A 114 -2.12 2.45 -15.25
N GLU A 115 -1.57 1.88 -16.34
CA GLU A 115 -0.16 2.03 -16.75
C GLU A 115 0.84 1.69 -15.61
N LYS A 116 0.47 0.78 -14.69
CA LYS A 116 1.28 0.36 -13.53
C LYS A 116 1.88 -1.03 -13.68
N ASP A 117 2.30 -1.38 -14.90
CA ASP A 117 2.79 -2.73 -15.20
C ASP A 117 4.08 -3.09 -14.44
N GLY A 118 4.96 -2.10 -14.21
CA GLY A 118 6.24 -2.31 -13.51
C GLY A 118 6.10 -2.85 -12.08
N PRO A 119 5.36 -2.17 -11.18
CA PRO A 119 5.16 -2.64 -9.81
C PRO A 119 4.44 -3.99 -9.71
N LEU A 120 3.45 -4.26 -10.58
CA LEU A 120 2.75 -5.55 -10.58
C LEU A 120 3.66 -6.70 -11.02
N LEU A 121 4.48 -6.47 -12.06
CA LEU A 121 5.46 -7.44 -12.51
C LEU A 121 6.48 -7.76 -11.42
N LEU A 122 6.95 -6.75 -10.70
CA LEU A 122 7.85 -6.94 -9.56
C LEU A 122 7.19 -7.82 -8.48
N LEU A 123 5.92 -7.57 -8.17
CA LEU A 123 5.11 -8.35 -7.24
C LEU A 123 5.04 -9.83 -7.65
N PHE A 124 4.75 -10.12 -8.92
CA PHE A 124 4.75 -11.49 -9.43
C PHE A 124 6.14 -12.13 -9.43
N GLN A 125 7.19 -11.38 -9.74
CA GLN A 125 8.57 -11.87 -9.66
C GLN A 125 8.94 -12.27 -8.22
N GLN A 126 8.53 -11.49 -7.22
CA GLN A 126 8.76 -11.84 -5.81
C GLN A 126 7.94 -13.07 -5.37
N LEU A 127 6.69 -13.20 -5.82
CA LEU A 127 5.88 -14.39 -5.56
C LEU A 127 6.48 -15.67 -6.18
N LEU A 128 7.06 -15.57 -7.38
CA LEU A 128 7.75 -16.69 -8.02
C LEU A 128 9.02 -17.11 -7.27
N LEU A 129 9.74 -16.16 -6.66
CA LEU A 129 10.88 -16.48 -5.80
C LEU A 129 10.46 -17.26 -4.54
N LEU A 130 9.24 -17.03 -4.03
CA LEU A 130 8.68 -17.80 -2.91
C LEU A 130 8.31 -19.23 -3.35
N ALA A 131 7.78 -19.40 -4.56
CA ALA A 131 7.39 -20.70 -5.11
C ALA A 131 8.58 -21.64 -5.40
N GLY A 132 9.80 -21.09 -5.54
CA GLY A 132 11.04 -21.86 -5.68
C GLY A 132 11.58 -22.45 -4.36
N GLU A 133 10.90 -22.21 -3.23
CA GLU A 133 11.29 -22.77 -1.93
C GLU A 133 10.94 -24.26 -1.86
N ASN A 134 11.96 -25.12 -1.80
CA ASN A 134 11.79 -26.59 -1.78
C ASN A 134 11.14 -27.12 -0.50
N ASN A 135 11.00 -26.29 0.54
CA ASN A 135 10.34 -26.63 1.78
C ASN A 135 8.89 -26.14 1.76
N ALA A 136 7.94 -27.07 1.59
CA ALA A 136 6.51 -26.78 1.53
C ALA A 136 5.99 -26.01 2.75
N ASP A 137 6.44 -26.37 3.96
CA ASP A 137 6.03 -25.71 5.20
C ASP A 137 6.57 -24.27 5.29
N LEU A 138 7.76 -24.02 4.75
CA LEU A 138 8.35 -22.68 4.69
C LEU A 138 7.69 -21.83 3.61
N CYS A 139 7.35 -22.42 2.47
CA CYS A 139 6.60 -21.79 1.39
C CYS A 139 5.22 -21.34 1.89
N GLU A 140 4.47 -22.23 2.55
CA GLU A 140 3.16 -21.92 3.13
C GLU A 140 3.24 -20.77 4.13
N LYS A 141 4.21 -20.80 5.06
CA LYS A 141 4.42 -19.71 6.03
C LYS A 141 4.74 -18.38 5.37
N LYS A 142 5.58 -18.36 4.33
CA LYS A 142 5.93 -17.14 3.59
C LYS A 142 4.73 -16.61 2.78
N CYS A 143 3.93 -17.48 2.17
CA CYS A 143 2.70 -17.11 1.48
C CYS A 143 1.66 -16.52 2.44
N ASN A 144 1.48 -17.11 3.63
CA ASN A 144 0.60 -16.58 4.66
C ASN A 144 1.08 -15.21 5.16
N LEU A 145 2.38 -15.05 5.41
CA LEU A 145 2.98 -13.76 5.76
C LEU A 145 2.70 -12.70 4.68
N PHE A 146 2.90 -13.06 3.42
CA PHE A 146 2.64 -12.18 2.29
C PHE A 146 1.17 -11.76 2.23
N SER A 147 0.25 -12.70 2.40
CA SER A 147 -1.19 -12.44 2.43
C SER A 147 -1.57 -11.48 3.57
N SER A 148 -1.04 -11.71 4.78
CA SER A 148 -1.27 -10.80 5.92
C SER A 148 -0.73 -9.40 5.66
N LEU A 149 0.46 -9.27 5.06
CA LEU A 149 1.04 -7.96 4.73
C LEU A 149 0.24 -7.23 3.66
N VAL A 150 -0.19 -7.92 2.60
CA VAL A 150 -1.05 -7.32 1.55
C VAL A 150 -2.39 -6.91 2.14
N SER A 151 -2.98 -7.71 3.02
CA SER A 151 -4.23 -7.38 3.72
C SER A 151 -4.06 -6.13 4.58
N GLU A 152 -3.01 -6.06 5.39
CA GLU A 152 -2.72 -4.92 6.26
C GLU A 152 -2.54 -3.63 5.45
N VAL A 153 -1.71 -3.68 4.39
CA VAL A 153 -1.45 -2.53 3.51
C VAL A 153 -2.71 -2.09 2.75
N SER A 154 -3.57 -3.03 2.38
CA SER A 154 -4.80 -2.73 1.66
C SER A 154 -5.91 -2.19 2.57
N ALA A 155 -5.82 -2.42 3.89
CA ALA A 155 -6.81 -2.04 4.88
C ALA A 155 -6.48 -0.76 5.68
N VAL A 156 -5.35 -0.10 5.39
CA VAL A 156 -4.90 1.09 6.14
C VAL A 156 -5.94 2.22 6.08
N LYS A 157 -6.50 2.55 7.25
CA LYS A 157 -7.37 3.72 7.47
C LYS A 157 -6.53 4.91 7.98
N TYR A 158 -6.97 6.15 7.74
CA TYR A 158 -6.29 7.39 8.16
C TYR A 158 -6.04 7.48 9.68
N THR A 159 -6.81 6.74 10.49
CA THR A 159 -6.64 6.67 11.94
C THR A 159 -5.47 5.79 12.39
N ASP A 160 -4.95 4.95 11.50
CA ASP A 160 -3.81 4.11 11.82
C ASP A 160 -2.56 4.96 11.64
N ASP A 161 -1.92 5.27 12.78
CA ASP A 161 -0.58 5.85 12.81
C ASP A 161 0.29 5.08 11.81
N LEU A 162 0.96 5.78 10.88
CA LEU A 162 1.87 5.14 9.93
C LEU A 162 2.96 4.35 10.67
N ASP A 163 3.30 4.78 11.89
CA ASP A 163 4.15 4.02 12.79
C ASP A 163 3.45 2.81 13.41
N SER A 164 2.13 2.84 13.66
CA SER A 164 1.33 1.66 14.03
C SER A 164 1.25 0.63 12.90
N VAL A 165 1.02 1.05 11.64
CA VAL A 165 1.06 0.14 10.49
C VAL A 165 2.46 -0.43 10.31
N ARG A 166 3.50 0.42 10.41
CA ARG A 166 4.89 -0.01 10.37
C ARG A 166 5.22 -1.00 11.50
N ASP A 167 4.72 -0.77 12.70
CA ASP A 167 4.94 -1.64 13.86
C ASP A 167 4.13 -2.94 13.75
N SER A 168 2.91 -2.89 13.22
CA SER A 168 2.10 -4.06 12.88
C SER A 168 2.81 -4.91 11.83
N THR A 169 3.27 -4.29 10.74
CA THR A 169 4.09 -4.92 9.69
C THR A 169 5.36 -5.52 10.27
N ARG A 170 6.06 -4.81 11.18
CA ARG A 170 7.26 -5.32 11.85
C ARG A 170 6.96 -6.48 12.79
N LYS A 171 5.85 -6.46 13.52
CA LYS A 171 5.40 -7.58 14.37
C LYS A 171 5.05 -8.80 13.52
N ILE A 172 4.37 -8.61 12.39
CA ILE A 172 4.07 -9.65 11.42
C ILE A 172 5.37 -10.28 10.89
N ILE A 173 6.34 -9.45 10.47
CA ILE A 173 7.67 -9.92 10.03
C ILE A 173 8.44 -10.61 11.17
N ALA A 174 8.39 -10.09 12.39
CA ALA A 174 9.08 -10.67 13.56
C ALA A 174 8.45 -11.99 14.02
N SER A 175 7.17 -12.22 13.72
CA SER A 175 6.48 -13.49 13.95
C SER A 175 6.80 -14.55 12.90
N ALA A 176 7.46 -14.17 11.80
CA ALA A 176 7.88 -15.12 10.78
C ALA A 176 9.05 -15.98 11.30
N PRO A 177 9.11 -17.28 10.94
CA PRO A 177 10.25 -18.11 11.28
C PRO A 177 11.54 -17.53 10.70
N PRO A 178 12.69 -17.64 11.40
CA PRO A 178 13.96 -17.11 10.91
C PRO A 178 14.27 -17.70 9.54
N ALA A 179 14.68 -16.83 8.61
CA ALA A 179 15.16 -17.27 7.31
C ALA A 179 16.37 -18.18 7.54
N SER A 180 16.19 -19.49 7.40
CA SER A 180 17.30 -20.41 7.26
C SER A 180 18.00 -20.05 5.96
N ILE A 181 19.15 -19.37 6.09
CA ILE A 181 20.09 -19.17 4.99
C ILE A 181 20.59 -20.56 4.62
N SER A 182 19.88 -21.21 3.69
CA SER A 182 20.42 -22.36 2.99
C SER A 182 21.58 -21.84 2.14
N ALA A 183 22.80 -22.12 2.59
CA ALA A 183 24.01 -21.84 1.84
C ALA A 183 23.86 -22.35 0.40
N PRO A 184 24.45 -21.68 -0.61
CA PRO A 184 24.38 -22.16 -1.98
C PRO A 184 24.99 -23.56 -2.02
N VAL A 185 24.18 -24.54 -2.41
CA VAL A 185 24.65 -25.89 -2.68
C VAL A 185 25.67 -25.77 -3.81
N ALA A 186 26.94 -25.97 -3.46
CA ALA A 186 28.03 -26.02 -4.42
C ALA A 186 27.67 -27.05 -5.50
N SER A 187 27.68 -26.62 -6.76
CA SER A 187 27.48 -27.49 -7.90
C SER A 187 28.58 -28.57 -7.92
N SER A 188 28.26 -29.78 -7.52
CA SER A 188 29.06 -30.95 -7.90
C SER A 188 28.72 -31.30 -9.33
N ALA A 189 29.47 -30.71 -10.26
CA ALA A 189 29.58 -31.22 -11.62
C ALA A 189 30.31 -32.57 -11.57
N SER A 190 29.68 -33.64 -12.04
CA SER A 190 30.42 -34.80 -12.56
C SER A 190 29.61 -35.56 -13.61
N ALA A 191 30.06 -35.37 -14.85
CA ALA A 191 30.13 -36.31 -15.96
C ALA A 191 28.84 -37.01 -16.45
N SER A 192 28.38 -36.53 -17.60
CA SER A 192 27.59 -37.25 -18.59
C SER A 192 28.28 -38.56 -19.02
N PRO A 193 27.54 -39.67 -19.21
CA PRO A 193 28.06 -40.82 -19.95
C PRO A 193 27.83 -40.60 -21.46
N SER A 194 28.92 -40.61 -22.24
CA SER A 194 28.89 -40.67 -23.70
C SER A 194 28.38 -42.03 -24.19
N PRO A 195 27.70 -42.11 -25.34
CA PRO A 195 27.20 -43.37 -25.90
C PRO A 195 28.32 -44.12 -26.64
N SER A 196 28.43 -45.42 -26.39
CA SER A 196 29.30 -46.33 -27.14
C SER A 196 28.73 -46.57 -28.56
N PRO A 197 29.56 -46.54 -29.62
CA PRO A 197 29.10 -46.85 -30.96
C PRO A 197 28.97 -48.36 -31.17
N SER A 198 27.89 -48.74 -31.82
CA SER A 198 27.65 -50.02 -32.45
C SER A 198 28.74 -50.37 -33.47
N SER A 199 29.23 -51.60 -33.44
CA SER A 199 29.91 -52.24 -34.56
C SER A 199 29.44 -53.68 -34.71
N SER A 200 28.76 -53.90 -35.83
CA SER A 200 28.64 -55.07 -36.72
C SER A 200 28.82 -56.48 -36.17
#